data_AF-A0AAJ7FKN2-F1
#
_entry.id   AF-A0AAJ7FKN2-F1
#
_cell.length_a   1.000
_cell.length_b   1.000
_cell.length_c   1.000
_cell.angle_alpha   90.00
_cell.angle_beta   90.00
_cell.angle_gamma   90.00
#
_symmetry.space_group_name_H-M   'P 1'
#
loop_
_entity.id
_entity.type
_entity.pdbx_description
1 polymer ?
#
loop_
_entity_poly.entity_id
_entity_poly.type
_entity_poly.pdbx_seq_one_letter_code
_entity_poly.pdbx_strand_id
1 'polypeptide(L)'
;MNILIDIMIFLFVLQNKFHLILCTIDINLSELEYVAARLDSNECRRLIAALHYTTYELPQSMEAAERKVDEEIPCIRQLLHWNSSPQEGKGKTHEDLERRLRQLNRNDLADWLGKTAFKQLGTDLQRSIDCVFGKLGKQESETTYPITMESLDESEEENPWLPIDTILMALMMALLASLLTLIVAITLHQIKIHRRDKNFKLLME
;
A
#
# COMPACT_ATOMS: atom_id res chain seq x y z
N MET A 1 -37.09 -3.40 -11.87
CA MET A 1 -36.89 -2.58 -10.66
C MET A 1 -35.65 -2.96 -9.87
N ASN A 2 -35.24 -4.24 -9.87
CA ASN A 2 -34.08 -4.73 -9.11
C ASN A 2 -32.72 -4.21 -9.63
N ILE A 3 -32.53 -4.12 -10.95
CA ILE A 3 -31.24 -3.68 -11.55
C ILE A 3 -30.86 -2.24 -11.14
N LEU A 4 -31.84 -1.33 -11.07
CA LEU A 4 -31.59 0.05 -10.62
C LEU A 4 -31.21 0.10 -9.13
N ILE A 5 -31.81 -0.77 -8.31
CA ILE A 5 -31.50 -0.89 -6.88
C ILE A 5 -30.09 -1.46 -6.72
N ASP A 6 -29.71 -2.47 -7.51
CA ASP A 6 -28.37 -3.07 -7.49
C ASP A 6 -27.30 -2.06 -7.93
N ILE A 7 -27.57 -1.26 -8.97
CA ILE A 7 -26.68 -0.17 -9.40
C ILE A 7 -26.55 0.90 -8.31
N MET A 8 -27.65 1.28 -7.65
CA MET A 8 -27.59 2.26 -6.57
C MET A 8 -26.84 1.74 -5.34
N ILE A 9 -26.99 0.47 -4.99
CA ILE A 9 -26.22 -0.17 -3.92
C ILE A 9 -24.74 -0.24 -4.29
N PHE A 10 -24.41 -0.59 -5.53
CA PHE A 10 -23.03 -0.63 -6.02
C PHE A 10 -22.38 0.77 -6.00
N LEU A 11 -23.09 1.80 -6.46
CA LEU A 11 -22.63 3.20 -6.39
C LEU A 11 -22.48 3.68 -4.94
N PHE A 12 -23.40 3.31 -4.05
CA PHE A 12 -23.33 3.65 -2.62
C PHE A 12 -22.14 2.96 -1.94
N VAL A 13 -21.84 1.70 -2.28
CA VAL A 13 -20.66 0.96 -1.78
C VAL A 13 -19.37 1.59 -2.32
N LEU A 14 -19.31 1.97 -3.60
CA LEU A 14 -18.18 2.68 -4.20
C LEU A 14 -17.95 4.05 -3.55
N GLN A 15 -19.01 4.78 -3.21
CA GLN A 15 -18.92 6.08 -2.54
C GLN A 15 -18.50 5.98 -1.06
N ASN A 16 -18.81 4.87 -0.38
CA ASN A 16 -18.57 4.73 1.06
C ASN A 16 -17.31 3.92 1.45
N LYS A 17 -16.62 3.25 0.51
CA LYS A 17 -15.54 2.29 0.86
C LYS A 17 -14.20 2.53 0.17
N PHE A 18 -13.94 3.72 -0.37
CA PHE A 18 -12.58 4.12 -0.75
C PHE A 18 -12.01 5.16 0.22
N HIS A 19 -12.00 4.82 1.51
CA HIS A 19 -10.85 5.26 2.31
C HIS A 19 -9.67 4.48 1.74
N LEU A 20 -8.85 5.15 0.94
CA LEU A 20 -7.50 4.68 0.61
C LEU A 20 -6.74 4.54 1.93
N ILE A 21 -6.90 3.40 2.58
CA ILE A 21 -6.02 2.97 3.66
C ILE A 21 -4.71 2.64 2.94
N LEU A 22 -3.85 3.64 2.85
CA LEU A 22 -2.45 3.42 2.55
C LEU A 22 -1.95 2.54 3.69
N CYS A 23 -1.73 1.26 3.41
CA CYS A 23 -1.08 0.35 4.33
C CYS A 23 0.38 0.82 4.48
N THR A 24 0.61 1.81 5.33
CA THR A 24 1.94 2.19 5.77
C THR A 24 2.34 1.17 6.81
N ILE A 25 3.37 0.37 6.50
CA ILE A 25 4.00 -0.46 7.52
C ILE A 25 4.84 0.50 8.36
N ASP A 26 4.35 0.82 9.56
CA ASP A 26 5.05 1.64 10.53
C ASP A 26 6.32 0.94 11.00
N ILE A 27 7.41 1.69 11.14
CA ILE A 27 8.67 1.16 11.66
C ILE A 27 8.51 0.76 13.12
N ASN A 28 8.92 -0.46 13.45
CA ASN A 28 8.85 -1.00 14.79
C ASN A 28 10.00 -0.48 15.68
N LEU A 29 9.76 -0.41 16.99
CA LEU A 29 10.76 -0.01 17.98
C LEU A 29 12.03 -0.86 17.89
N SER A 30 11.89 -2.17 17.76
CA SER A 30 13.02 -3.11 17.68
C SER A 30 13.89 -2.87 16.44
N GLU A 31 13.29 -2.40 15.34
CA GLU A 31 14.02 -2.08 14.10
C GLU A 31 14.80 -0.77 14.26
N LEU A 32 14.21 0.24 14.91
CA LEU A 32 14.92 1.47 15.27
C LEU A 32 16.07 1.21 16.25
N GLU A 33 15.88 0.36 17.25
CA GLU A 33 16.94 -0.04 18.18
C GLU A 33 18.10 -0.73 17.44
N TYR A 34 17.79 -1.64 16.51
CA TYR A 34 18.82 -2.31 15.73
C TYR A 34 19.60 -1.34 14.83
N VAL A 35 18.91 -0.43 14.15
CA VAL A 35 19.53 0.61 13.33
C VAL A 35 20.41 1.52 14.19
N ALA A 36 19.89 1.98 15.34
CA ALA A 36 20.63 2.85 16.27
C ALA A 36 21.89 2.17 16.83
N ALA A 37 21.85 0.86 17.09
CA ALA A 37 22.98 0.11 17.63
C ALA A 37 24.11 -0.13 16.60
N ARG A 38 23.85 0.10 15.31
CA ARG A 38 24.79 -0.19 14.21
C ARG A 38 25.31 1.06 13.49
N LEU A 39 24.86 2.24 13.92
CA LEU A 39 25.31 3.54 13.45
C LEU A 39 26.28 4.13 14.46
N ASP A 40 27.37 4.71 13.95
CA ASP A 40 28.23 5.53 14.78
C ASP A 40 27.52 6.86 15.14
N SER A 41 27.97 7.52 16.21
CA SER A 41 27.37 8.80 16.64
C SER A 41 27.33 9.83 15.51
N ASN A 42 28.41 9.92 14.72
CA ASN A 42 28.45 10.82 13.58
C ASN A 42 27.40 10.42 12.52
N GLU A 43 27.40 9.15 12.09
CA GLU A 43 26.46 8.65 11.08
C GLU A 43 25.00 8.83 11.51
N CYS A 44 24.71 8.64 12.80
CA CYS A 44 23.37 8.87 13.33
C CYS A 44 22.93 10.33 13.17
N ARG A 45 23.81 11.31 13.45
CA ARG A 45 23.47 12.72 13.23
C ARG A 45 23.20 13.03 11.76
N ARG A 46 24.01 12.45 10.86
CA ARG A 46 23.79 12.58 9.40
C ARG A 46 22.45 11.98 9.00
N LEU A 47 22.09 10.83 9.59
CA LEU A 47 20.81 10.18 9.37
C LEU A 47 19.64 11.02 9.87
N ILE A 48 19.69 11.49 11.11
CA ILE A 48 18.65 12.35 11.68
C ILE A 48 18.48 13.61 10.84
N ALA A 49 19.57 14.30 10.50
CA ALA A 49 19.53 15.46 9.62
C ALA A 49 18.90 15.13 8.27
N ALA A 50 19.27 14.00 7.65
CA ALA A 50 18.70 13.54 6.38
C ALA A 50 17.20 13.19 6.47
N LEU A 51 16.75 12.68 7.62
CA LEU A 51 15.36 12.30 7.87
C LEU A 51 14.41 13.50 8.00
N HIS A 52 14.91 14.70 8.28
CA HIS A 52 14.11 15.93 8.27
C HIS A 52 13.83 16.47 6.86
N TYR A 53 14.54 15.99 5.83
CA TYR A 53 14.27 16.38 4.45
C TYR A 53 13.26 15.42 3.81
N THR A 54 12.31 15.97 3.04
CA THR A 54 11.31 15.19 2.29
C THR A 54 11.64 15.07 0.80
N THR A 55 12.67 15.76 0.33
CA THR A 55 13.12 15.73 -1.08
C THR A 55 13.73 14.39 -1.45
N TYR A 56 13.63 13.99 -2.72
CA TYR A 56 14.22 12.73 -3.18
C TYR A 56 15.75 12.74 -2.96
N GLU A 57 16.44 13.77 -3.44
CA GLU A 57 17.87 13.98 -3.22
C GLU A 57 18.14 14.78 -1.93
N LEU A 58 19.31 14.58 -1.32
CA LEU A 58 19.75 15.38 -0.18
C LEU A 58 20.30 16.73 -0.67
N PRO A 59 19.84 17.86 -0.10
CA PRO A 59 20.40 19.16 -0.43
C PRO A 59 21.80 19.34 0.17
N GLN A 60 22.62 20.19 -0.45
CA GLN A 60 23.95 20.56 0.08
C GLN A 60 23.88 21.28 1.44
N SER A 61 22.70 21.80 1.83
CA SER A 61 22.47 22.41 3.15
C SER A 61 22.44 21.41 4.31
N MET A 62 22.60 20.11 4.04
CA MET A 62 22.55 19.06 5.04
C MET A 62 23.67 19.20 6.10
N GLU A 63 24.85 19.68 5.74
CA GLU A 63 25.94 19.95 6.70
C GLU A 63 25.56 20.97 7.79
N ALA A 64 24.67 21.92 7.47
CA ALA A 64 24.17 22.87 8.45
C ALA A 64 23.09 22.26 9.36
N ALA A 65 22.36 21.26 8.87
CA ALA A 65 21.38 20.51 9.65
C ALA A 65 22.08 19.51 10.60
N GLU A 66 23.15 18.84 10.16
CA GLU A 66 23.98 17.96 11.01
C GLU A 66 24.45 18.68 12.28
N ARG A 67 24.88 19.94 12.17
CA ARG A 67 25.37 20.75 13.31
C ARG A 67 24.28 21.17 14.30
N LYS A 68 23.00 21.08 13.92
CA LYS A 68 21.87 21.40 14.80
C LYS A 68 21.40 20.18 15.59
N VAL A 69 21.89 18.99 15.26
CA VAL A 69 21.57 17.76 15.99
C VAL A 69 22.43 17.69 17.24
N ASP A 70 21.77 17.59 18.39
CA ASP A 70 22.44 17.51 19.70
C ASP A 70 23.30 16.24 19.80
N GLU A 71 24.56 16.39 20.21
CA GLU A 71 25.51 15.29 20.35
C GLU A 71 25.30 14.51 21.66
N GLU A 72 24.68 15.11 22.67
CA GLU A 72 24.50 14.51 23.99
C GLU A 72 23.33 13.51 24.03
N ILE A 73 22.40 13.62 23.08
CA ILE A 73 21.20 12.77 23.04
C ILE A 73 21.53 11.44 22.35
N PRO A 74 21.25 10.27 22.97
CA PRO A 74 21.45 8.97 22.35
C PRO A 74 20.70 8.81 21.02
N CYS A 75 21.34 8.20 20.03
CA CYS A 75 20.80 8.00 18.68
C CYS A 75 19.37 7.44 18.66
N ILE A 76 19.11 6.41 19.47
CA ILE A 76 17.79 5.78 19.59
C ILE A 76 16.71 6.77 20.03
N ARG A 77 17.04 7.68 20.95
CA ARG A 77 16.09 8.69 21.45
C ARG A 77 15.77 9.72 20.37
N GLN A 78 16.74 10.07 19.54
CA GLN A 78 16.53 10.96 18.38
C GLN A 78 15.64 10.29 17.33
N LEU A 79 15.90 9.02 17.00
CA LEU A 79 15.09 8.25 16.05
C LEU A 79 13.65 8.06 16.54
N LEU A 80 13.46 7.79 17.83
CA LEU A 80 12.13 7.68 18.43
C LEU A 80 11.39 9.01 18.44
N HIS A 81 12.09 10.10 18.72
CA HIS A 81 11.50 11.44 18.63
C HIS A 81 10.99 11.70 17.22
N TRP A 82 11.86 11.50 16.22
CA TRP A 82 11.50 11.64 14.80
C TRP A 82 10.26 10.80 14.43
N ASN A 83 10.24 9.51 14.79
CA ASN A 83 9.13 8.60 14.48
C ASN A 83 7.80 8.99 15.17
N SER A 84 7.89 9.63 16.35
CA SER A 84 6.71 10.05 17.13
C SER A 84 6.15 11.43 16.72
N SER A 85 6.99 12.28 16.14
CA SER A 85 6.69 13.69 15.87
C SER A 85 5.80 13.86 14.62
N PRO A 86 4.59 14.45 14.75
CA PRO A 86 3.62 14.58 13.66
C PRO A 86 4.08 15.45 12.48
N GLN A 87 5.06 16.32 12.70
CA GLN A 87 5.62 17.22 11.69
C GLN A 87 6.89 16.64 11.04
N GLU A 88 7.34 15.47 11.48
CA GLU A 88 8.60 14.85 11.07
C GLU A 88 8.35 13.45 10.49
N GLY A 89 8.51 12.41 11.32
CA GLY A 89 8.51 11.01 10.92
C GLY A 89 7.20 10.27 11.17
N LYS A 90 6.20 10.87 11.82
CA LYS A 90 4.96 10.14 12.15
C LYS A 90 4.22 9.69 10.90
N GLY A 91 4.09 8.37 10.75
CA GLY A 91 3.48 7.73 9.58
C GLY A 91 4.40 7.65 8.36
N LYS A 92 5.70 7.91 8.51
CA LYS A 92 6.70 7.59 7.50
C LYS A 92 6.92 6.09 7.45
N THR A 93 7.21 5.61 6.24
CA THR A 93 7.36 4.18 6.00
C THR A 93 8.82 3.77 6.16
N HIS A 94 9.05 2.47 6.28
CA HIS A 94 10.38 1.86 6.18
C HIS A 94 11.17 2.33 4.95
N GLU A 95 10.48 2.59 3.83
CA GLU A 95 11.08 3.07 2.58
C GLU A 95 11.75 4.44 2.75
N ASP A 96 11.17 5.33 3.56
CA ASP A 96 11.76 6.64 3.84
C ASP A 96 13.10 6.50 4.59
N LEU A 97 13.13 5.62 5.61
CA LEU A 97 14.33 5.37 6.41
C LEU A 97 15.39 4.62 5.59
N GLU A 98 15.00 3.59 4.83
CA GLU A 98 15.89 2.86 3.91
C GLU A 98 16.52 3.79 2.88
N ARG A 99 15.71 4.68 2.28
CA ARG A 99 16.21 5.62 1.28
C ARG A 99 17.28 6.52 1.86
N ARG A 100 17.10 7.05 3.07
CA ARG A 100 18.11 7.87 3.73
C ARG A 100 19.36 7.07 4.11
N LEU A 101 19.20 5.83 4.57
CA LEU A 101 20.35 4.94 4.84
C LEU A 101 21.17 4.67 3.58
N ARG A 102 20.53 4.41 2.43
CA ARG A 102 21.23 4.24 1.14
C ARG A 102 22.00 5.49 0.73
N GLN A 103 21.40 6.65 0.91
CA GLN A 103 22.02 7.94 0.57
C GLN A 103 23.22 8.28 1.47
N LEU A 104 23.26 7.73 2.69
CA LEU A 104 24.40 7.82 3.60
C LEU A 104 25.40 6.69 3.44
N ASN A 105 25.28 5.91 2.35
CA ASN A 105 26.14 4.77 2.04
C ASN A 105 26.05 3.61 3.05
N ARG A 106 24.97 3.52 3.83
CA ARG A 106 24.64 2.41 4.74
C ARG A 106 23.65 1.44 4.09
N ASN A 107 24.04 0.92 2.94
CA ASN A 107 23.24 -0.03 2.16
C ASN A 107 23.00 -1.34 2.93
N ASP A 108 23.93 -1.72 3.81
CA ASP A 108 23.83 -2.86 4.71
C ASP A 108 22.59 -2.79 5.61
N LEU A 109 22.36 -1.62 6.22
CA LEU A 109 21.22 -1.39 7.09
C LEU A 109 19.92 -1.22 6.31
N ALA A 110 19.97 -0.53 5.17
CA ALA A 110 18.80 -0.39 4.30
C ALA A 110 18.28 -1.75 3.82
N ASP A 111 19.17 -2.63 3.36
CA ASP A 111 18.78 -3.95 2.87
C ASP A 111 18.30 -4.87 3.99
N TRP A 112 18.89 -4.77 5.19
CA TRP A 112 18.41 -5.49 6.36
C TRP A 112 17.02 -5.02 6.79
N LEU A 113 16.80 -3.71 6.83
CA LEU A 113 15.52 -3.11 7.23
C LEU A 113 14.40 -3.52 6.27
N GLY A 114 14.65 -3.44 4.96
CA GLY A 114 13.67 -3.86 3.96
C GLY A 114 13.34 -5.35 4.05
N LYS A 115 14.35 -6.21 4.16
CA LYS A 115 14.11 -7.66 4.33
C LYS A 115 13.29 -7.97 5.57
N THR A 116 13.52 -7.24 6.67
CA THR A 116 12.82 -7.47 7.94
C THR A 116 11.35 -7.06 7.85
N ALA A 117 11.06 -5.90 7.25
CA ALA A 117 9.70 -5.44 7.00
C ALA A 117 8.92 -6.41 6.10
N PHE A 118 9.53 -6.88 4.99
CA PHE A 118 8.88 -7.82 4.08
C PHE A 118 8.74 -9.24 4.66
N LYS A 119 9.63 -9.66 5.56
CA LYS A 119 9.54 -10.96 6.22
C LYS A 119 8.32 -11.06 7.13
N GLN A 120 7.99 -10.00 7.86
CA GLN A 120 6.78 -9.96 8.68
C GLN A 120 5.53 -10.06 7.80
N LEU A 121 5.45 -9.23 6.75
CA LEU A 121 4.34 -9.27 5.79
C LEU A 121 4.20 -10.63 5.11
N GLY A 122 5.30 -11.23 4.66
CA GLY A 122 5.32 -12.56 4.05
C GLY A 122 4.89 -13.66 4.99
N THR A 123 5.26 -13.58 6.28
CA THR A 123 4.84 -14.55 7.30
C THR A 123 3.34 -14.47 7.56
N ASP A 124 2.79 -13.27 7.65
CA ASP A 124 1.36 -13.06 7.88
C ASP A 124 0.52 -13.45 6.67
N LEU A 125 1.02 -13.14 5.46
CA LEU A 125 0.42 -13.60 4.22
C LEU A 125 0.42 -15.14 4.15
N GLN A 126 1.57 -15.78 4.40
CA GLN A 126 1.67 -17.24 4.41
C GLN A 126 0.70 -17.86 5.42
N ARG A 127 0.61 -17.32 6.63
CA ARG A 127 -0.33 -17.80 7.65
C ARG A 127 -1.79 -17.67 7.19
N SER A 128 -2.14 -16.57 6.53
CA SER A 128 -3.50 -16.38 5.98
C SER A 128 -3.83 -17.39 4.88
N ILE A 129 -2.87 -17.65 3.99
CA ILE A 129 -2.98 -18.65 2.92
C ILE A 129 -3.13 -20.04 3.52
N ASP A 130 -2.26 -20.43 4.46
CA ASP A 130 -2.31 -21.75 5.10
C ASP A 130 -3.62 -21.97 5.88
N CYS A 131 -4.19 -20.92 6.47
CA CYS A 131 -5.47 -21.01 7.18
C CYS A 131 -6.65 -21.27 6.23
N VAL A 132 -6.66 -20.65 5.05
CA VAL A 132 -7.73 -20.76 4.06
C VAL A 132 -7.59 -22.05 3.25
N PHE A 133 -6.40 -22.28 2.69
CA PHE A 133 -6.15 -23.40 1.77
C PHE A 133 -5.76 -24.71 2.49
N GLY A 134 -5.15 -24.63 3.68
CA GLY A 134 -4.86 -25.81 4.48
C GLY A 134 -6.10 -26.54 5.00
N LYS A 135 -7.27 -25.87 5.02
CA LYS A 135 -8.57 -26.49 5.30
C LYS A 135 -9.21 -27.10 4.04
N LEU A 136 -9.07 -26.45 2.89
CA LEU A 136 -9.60 -26.94 1.60
C LEU A 136 -8.92 -28.23 1.15
N GLY A 137 -7.59 -28.32 1.28
CA GLY A 137 -6.83 -29.52 0.89
C GLY A 137 -7.12 -30.77 1.74
N LYS A 138 -7.75 -30.62 2.91
CA LYS A 138 -8.22 -31.74 3.72
C LYS A 138 -9.62 -32.23 3.32
N GLN A 139 -10.40 -31.39 2.66
CA GLN A 139 -11.79 -31.66 2.30
C GLN A 139 -11.92 -32.36 0.93
N GLU A 140 -11.00 -32.13 0.00
CA GLU A 140 -11.00 -32.77 -1.32
C GLU A 140 -10.62 -34.27 -1.30
N SER A 141 -10.02 -34.78 -0.22
CA SER A 141 -9.63 -36.19 -0.13
C SER A 141 -10.79 -37.15 0.20
N GLU A 142 -11.99 -36.65 0.52
CA GLU A 142 -13.08 -37.49 1.07
C GLU A 142 -14.31 -37.68 0.18
N THR A 143 -14.46 -36.98 -0.94
CA THR A 143 -15.66 -37.10 -1.80
C THR A 143 -15.37 -37.76 -3.15
N THR A 144 -15.46 -39.09 -3.18
CA THR A 144 -15.66 -39.87 -4.42
C THR A 144 -17.14 -40.18 -4.58
N TYR A 145 -17.82 -39.59 -5.57
CA TYR A 145 -19.18 -39.97 -5.97
C TYR A 145 -19.17 -40.55 -7.38
N PRO A 146 -19.86 -41.68 -7.65
CA PRO A 146 -20.00 -42.22 -9.00
C PRO A 146 -21.12 -41.50 -9.76
N ILE A 147 -20.83 -41.10 -11.00
CA ILE A 147 -21.75 -40.46 -11.93
C ILE A 147 -22.59 -41.54 -12.62
N THR A 148 -23.92 -41.48 -12.50
CA THR A 148 -24.86 -42.26 -13.30
C THR A 148 -25.39 -41.37 -14.43
N MET A 149 -25.15 -41.76 -15.69
CA MET A 149 -25.69 -41.08 -16.87
C MET A 149 -27.03 -41.71 -17.26
N GLU A 150 -28.08 -40.89 -17.34
CA GLU A 150 -29.34 -41.22 -17.98
C GLU A 150 -29.51 -40.32 -19.22
N SER A 151 -30.01 -40.90 -20.31
CA SER A 151 -29.92 -40.38 -21.67
C SER A 151 -31.23 -39.79 -22.19
N LEU A 152 -31.07 -38.73 -22.98
CA LEU A 152 -31.90 -38.24 -24.09
C LEU A 152 -33.19 -37.48 -23.77
N ASP A 153 -33.22 -36.20 -24.18
CA ASP A 153 -34.21 -35.78 -25.17
C ASP A 153 -33.63 -34.66 -26.07
N GLU A 154 -33.77 -34.85 -27.38
CA GLU A 154 -33.24 -34.03 -28.46
C GLU A 154 -34.32 -32.99 -28.84
N SER A 155 -34.35 -31.86 -28.15
CA SER A 155 -35.24 -30.74 -28.48
C SER A 155 -34.39 -29.49 -28.77
N GLU A 156 -34.41 -29.06 -30.03
CA GLU A 156 -33.93 -27.79 -30.58
C GLU A 156 -32.71 -27.20 -29.84
N GLU A 157 -31.49 -27.46 -30.34
CA GLU A 157 -30.25 -26.86 -29.82
C GLU A 157 -30.28 -25.33 -29.96
N GLU A 158 -30.95 -24.65 -29.03
CA GLU A 158 -30.72 -23.24 -28.72
C GLU A 158 -29.24 -23.12 -28.34
N ASN A 159 -28.45 -22.58 -29.27
CA ASN A 159 -27.01 -22.51 -29.18
C ASN A 159 -26.58 -21.99 -27.78
N PRO A 160 -26.11 -22.85 -26.86
CA PRO A 160 -26.01 -22.54 -25.43
C PRO A 160 -24.93 -21.50 -25.13
N TRP A 161 -24.14 -21.14 -26.14
CA TRP A 161 -23.11 -20.13 -26.10
C TRP A 161 -23.65 -18.69 -26.21
N LEU A 162 -24.84 -18.47 -26.80
CA LEU A 162 -25.43 -17.13 -26.95
C LEU A 162 -25.70 -16.41 -25.61
N PRO A 163 -26.30 -17.06 -24.59
CA PRO A 163 -26.46 -16.47 -23.27
C PRO A 163 -25.12 -16.19 -22.57
N ILE A 164 -24.13 -17.07 -22.78
CA ILE A 164 -22.80 -16.93 -22.17
C ILE A 164 -22.06 -15.74 -22.78
N ASP A 165 -22.08 -15.64 -24.11
CA ASP A 165 -21.45 -14.55 -24.85
C ASP A 165 -22.09 -13.21 -24.51
N THR A 166 -23.41 -13.15 -24.39
CA THR A 166 -24.11 -11.91 -23.99
C THR A 166 -23.78 -11.50 -22.55
N ILE A 167 -23.70 -12.44 -21.61
CA ILE A 167 -23.27 -12.15 -20.22
C ILE A 167 -21.82 -11.67 -20.21
N LEU A 168 -20.93 -12.35 -20.94
CA LEU A 168 -19.51 -11.99 -20.99
C LEU A 168 -19.31 -10.59 -21.60
N MET A 169 -20.02 -10.30 -22.70
CA MET A 169 -19.96 -8.99 -23.35
C MET A 169 -20.52 -7.89 -22.44
N ALA A 170 -21.61 -8.16 -21.73
CA ALA A 170 -22.18 -7.23 -20.76
C ALA A 170 -21.21 -6.94 -19.59
N LEU A 171 -20.54 -7.97 -19.06
CA LEU A 171 -19.51 -7.82 -18.03
C LEU A 171 -18.32 -7.00 -18.54
N MET A 172 -17.82 -7.29 -19.73
CA MET A 172 -16.71 -6.54 -20.33
C MET A 172 -17.06 -5.07 -20.53
N MET A 173 -18.26 -4.77 -21.01
CA MET A 173 -18.73 -3.39 -21.19
C MET A 173 -18.91 -2.66 -19.85
N ALA A 174 -19.43 -3.34 -18.82
CA ALA A 174 -19.57 -2.78 -17.48
C ALA A 174 -18.20 -2.46 -16.85
N LEU A 175 -17.23 -3.37 -17.00
CA LEU A 175 -15.86 -3.16 -16.52
C LEU A 175 -15.19 -1.99 -17.25
N LEU A 176 -15.30 -1.90 -18.57
CA LEU A 176 -14.75 -0.79 -19.34
C LEU A 176 -15.38 0.56 -18.95
N ALA A 177 -16.69 0.60 -18.79
CA ALA A 177 -17.39 1.80 -18.33
C ALA A 177 -16.95 2.22 -16.92
N SER A 178 -16.79 1.26 -16.01
CA SER A 178 -16.30 1.52 -14.65
C SER A 178 -14.87 2.07 -14.66
N LEU A 179 -14.00 1.55 -15.53
CA LEU A 179 -12.61 1.98 -15.64
C LEU A 179 -12.52 3.39 -16.22
N LEU A 180 -13.29 3.70 -17.26
CA LEU A 180 -13.36 5.05 -17.84
C LEU A 180 -13.88 6.08 -16.84
N THR A 181 -14.93 5.75 -16.08
CA THR A 181 -15.48 6.65 -15.06
C THR A 181 -14.48 6.92 -13.92
N LEU A 182 -13.72 5.90 -13.49
CA LEU A 182 -12.64 6.08 -12.52
C LEU A 182 -11.52 6.99 -13.04
N ILE A 183 -11.08 6.82 -14.29
CA ILE A 183 -10.05 7.68 -14.90
C ILE A 183 -10.53 9.14 -14.94
N VAL A 184 -11.77 9.39 -15.36
CA VAL A 184 -12.34 10.74 -15.39
C VAL A 184 -12.44 11.32 -13.98
N ALA A 185 -12.88 10.52 -13.00
CA ALA A 185 -12.95 10.98 -11.60
C ALA A 185 -11.58 11.36 -11.04
N ILE A 186 -10.54 10.55 -11.31
CA ILE A 186 -9.16 10.81 -10.85
C ILE A 186 -8.62 12.08 -11.49
N THR A 187 -8.79 12.26 -12.81
CA THR A 187 -8.30 13.45 -13.51
C THR A 187 -9.00 14.72 -13.02
N LEU A 188 -10.33 14.70 -12.84
CA LEU A 188 -11.07 15.82 -12.25
C LEU A 188 -10.63 16.12 -10.81
N HIS A 189 -10.35 15.08 -10.02
CA HIS A 189 -9.86 15.23 -8.65
C HIS A 189 -8.47 15.88 -8.62
N GLN A 190 -7.55 15.44 -9.48
CA GLN A 190 -6.22 16.03 -9.62
C GLN A 190 -6.30 17.50 -10.06
N ILE A 191 -7.17 17.82 -11.03
CA ILE A 191 -7.41 19.20 -11.46
C ILE A 191 -7.98 20.05 -10.31
N LYS A 192 -8.89 19.49 -9.50
CA LYS A 192 -9.48 20.19 -8.34
C LYS A 192 -8.45 20.46 -7.25
N ILE A 193 -7.55 19.50 -6.96
CA ILE A 193 -6.43 19.69 -6.03
C ILE A 193 -5.51 20.79 -6.55
N HIS A 194 -5.10 20.72 -7.82
CA HIS A 194 -4.19 21.70 -8.41
C HIS A 194 -4.80 23.11 -8.44
N ARG A 195 -6.11 23.24 -8.69
CA ARG A 195 -6.83 24.52 -8.57
C ARG A 195 -6.89 25.04 -7.13
N ARG A 196 -7.07 24.18 -6.13
CA ARG A 196 -7.03 24.59 -4.71
C ARG A 196 -5.65 25.08 -4.30
N ASP A 197 -4.57 24.43 -4.73
CA ASP A 197 -3.20 24.86 -4.42
C ASP A 197 -2.87 26.23 -5.03
N LYS A 198 -3.29 26.47 -6.30
CA LYS A 198 -3.15 27.79 -6.94
C LYS A 198 -3.95 28.89 -6.23
N ASN A 199 -5.20 28.62 -5.88
CA ASN A 199 -6.04 29.59 -5.16
C ASN A 199 -5.52 29.89 -3.74
N PHE A 200 -4.88 28.92 -3.08
CA PHE A 200 -4.28 29.14 -1.76
C PHE A 200 -3.04 30.04 -1.84
N LYS A 201 -2.19 29.87 -2.86
CA LYS A 201 -1.01 30.73 -3.08
C LYS A 201 -1.39 32.18 -3.40
N LEU A 202 -2.46 32.40 -4.17
CA LEU A 202 -2.97 33.74 -4.50
C LEU A 202 -3.63 34.49 -3.32
N LEU A 203 -3.96 33.80 -2.22
CA LEU A 203 -4.49 34.41 -0.99
C LEU A 203 -3.39 34.76 0.03
N MET A 204 -2.14 34.38 -0.24
CA MET A 204 -0.98 34.60 0.63
C MET A 204 -0.02 35.69 0.10
N GLU A 205 -0.27 36.24 -1.08
CA GLU A 205 0.33 37.47 -1.62
C GLU A 205 -0.58 38.68 -1.38
#